data_AF-A0A9P5QBH4-F1
#
_entry.id   AF-A0A9P5QBH4-F1
#
_cell.length_a   1.000
_cell.length_b   1.000
_cell.length_c   1.000
_cell.angle_alpha   90.00
_cell.angle_beta   90.00
_cell.angle_gamma   90.00
#
_symmetry.space_group_name_H-M   'P 1'
#
loop_
_entity.id
_entity.type
_entity.pdbx_description
1 polymer ?
#
loop_
_entity_poly.entity_id
_entity_poly.type
_entity_poly.pdbx_seq_one_letter_code
_entity_poly.pdbx_strand_id
1 'polypeptide(L)'
;LRLDPCRRFTFGITVENCEMRIWFLSRAALLKSKPFDFMKEPQPLIQLFLSFAFASPSKMGWDPTISFSHVDEGKVYTTISIILDSSADSPFGRGTRIWKVKDRKGKIRVLKDLWLEFDRVPEHEILERII
;
A
#
# COMPACT_ATOMS: atom_id res chain seq x y z
N LEU A 1 -1.77 1.24 -5.09
CA LEU A 1 -1.71 2.31 -4.08
C LEU A 1 -3.03 3.04 -3.93
N ARG A 2 -3.64 3.46 -5.05
CA ARG A 2 -4.86 4.29 -5.04
C ARG A 2 -6.10 3.62 -4.49
N LEU A 3 -6.41 2.39 -4.89
CA LEU A 3 -7.69 1.76 -4.55
C LEU A 3 -7.60 0.83 -3.34
N ASP A 4 -6.57 0.00 -3.30
CA ASP A 4 -6.43 -1.00 -2.24
C ASP A 4 -5.70 -0.42 -1.01
N PRO A 5 -6.34 -0.37 0.18
CA PRO A 5 -5.72 0.15 1.39
C PRO A 5 -4.55 -0.71 1.88
N CYS A 6 -4.52 -2.00 1.56
CA CYS A 6 -3.46 -2.92 1.97
C CYS A 6 -2.19 -2.79 1.10
N ARG A 7 -2.18 -1.87 0.12
CA ARG A 7 -1.04 -1.69 -0.79
C ARG A 7 -0.07 -0.62 -0.29
N ARG A 8 1.10 -1.06 0.13
CA ARG A 8 2.21 -0.24 0.63
C ARG A 8 3.06 0.42 -0.45
N PHE A 9 3.31 -0.31 -1.52
CA PHE A 9 4.01 0.15 -2.72
C PHE A 9 3.61 -0.70 -3.91
N THR A 10 3.91 -0.28 -5.12
CA THR A 10 3.60 -1.02 -6.35
C THR A 10 4.75 -0.86 -7.34
N PHE A 11 4.89 -1.85 -8.23
CA PHE A 11 5.79 -1.77 -9.37
C PHE A 11 5.00 -1.46 -10.63
N GLY A 12 5.60 -0.67 -11.51
CA GLY A 12 5.08 -0.38 -12.84
C GLY A 12 6.13 -0.74 -13.90
N ILE A 13 5.68 -1.01 -15.11
CA ILE A 13 6.56 -1.24 -16.26
C ILE A 13 6.09 -0.31 -17.37
N THR A 14 7.03 0.35 -18.02
CA THR A 14 6.78 1.08 -19.27
C THR A 14 7.63 0.47 -20.36
N VAL A 15 7.00 0.16 -21.49
CA VAL A 15 7.66 -0.41 -22.68
C VAL A 15 7.44 0.56 -23.84
N GLU A 16 8.54 0.94 -24.48
CA GLU A 16 8.53 1.75 -25.70
C GLU A 16 9.38 1.02 -26.75
N ASN A 17 8.73 0.46 -27.76
CA ASN A 17 9.35 -0.46 -28.70
C ASN A 17 10.04 -1.65 -27.99
N CYS A 18 11.37 -1.74 -28.04
CA CYS A 18 12.17 -2.76 -27.35
C CYS A 18 12.81 -2.24 -26.05
N GLU A 19 12.61 -0.96 -25.71
CA GLU A 19 13.14 -0.36 -24.49
C GLU A 19 12.14 -0.52 -23.34
N MET A 20 12.61 -1.02 -22.20
CA MET A 20 11.79 -1.20 -21.01
C MET A 20 12.38 -0.43 -19.81
N ARG A 21 11.50 0.13 -18.98
CA ARG A 21 11.83 0.69 -17.66
C ARG A 21 10.93 0.10 -16.59
N ILE A 22 11.49 -0.09 -15.40
CA ILE A 22 10.78 -0.52 -14.21
C ILE A 22 10.60 0.68 -13.28
N TRP A 23 9.41 0.83 -12.73
CA TRP A 23 9.03 1.85 -11.78
C TRP A 23 8.74 1.21 -10.43
N PHE A 24 9.18 1.85 -9.36
CA PHE A 24 8.75 1.56 -8.00
C PHE A 24 8.06 2.79 -7.46
N LEU A 25 6.81 2.63 -7.01
CA LEU A 25 6.03 3.71 -6.42
C LEU A 25 5.61 3.33 -5.01
N SER A 26 5.88 4.21 -4.05
CA SER A 26 5.38 4.19 -2.68
C SER A 26 4.76 5.55 -2.34
N ARG A 27 4.18 5.69 -1.15
CA ARG A 27 3.66 6.99 -0.67
C ARG A 27 4.75 8.04 -0.40
N ALA A 28 6.01 7.61 -0.26
CA ALA A 28 7.16 8.49 -0.01
C ALA A 28 8.00 8.77 -1.26
N ALA A 29 8.09 7.82 -2.19
CA ALA A 29 9.02 7.91 -3.31
C ALA A 29 8.50 7.24 -4.59
N LEU A 30 8.90 7.82 -5.73
CA LEU A 30 8.80 7.25 -7.06
C LEU A 30 10.21 7.07 -7.62
N LEU A 31 10.61 5.82 -7.84
CA LEU A 31 11.91 5.46 -8.40
C LEU A 31 11.72 4.83 -9.79
N LYS A 32 12.69 5.02 -10.67
CA LYS A 32 12.72 4.41 -12.00
C LYS A 32 14.08 3.80 -12.27
N SER A 33 14.11 2.66 -12.95
CA SER A 33 15.35 2.04 -13.42
C SER A 33 15.94 2.83 -14.60
N LYS A 34 17.21 2.55 -14.92
CA LYS A 34 17.72 2.86 -16.26
C LYS A 34 16.93 2.04 -17.31
N PRO A 35 16.71 2.58 -18.51
CA PRO A 35 16.14 1.80 -19.60
C PRO A 35 17.07 0.66 -20.01
N PHE A 36 16.50 -0.43 -20.52
CA PHE A 36 17.24 -1.52 -21.16
C PHE A 36 16.47 -2.08 -22.36
N ASP A 37 17.20 -2.56 -23.37
CA ASP A 37 16.63 -3.22 -24.54
C ASP A 37 16.39 -4.71 -24.21
N PHE A 38 15.14 -5.11 -24.00
CA PHE A 38 14.83 -6.47 -23.55
C PHE A 38 14.98 -7.52 -24.66
N MET A 39 15.11 -7.11 -25.93
CA MET A 39 15.36 -8.03 -27.04
C MET A 39 16.85 -8.34 -27.17
N LYS A 40 17.72 -7.36 -26.91
CA LYS A 40 19.18 -7.55 -26.91
C LYS A 40 19.69 -8.12 -25.59
N GLU A 41 19.14 -7.66 -24.48
CA GLU A 41 19.52 -8.04 -23.12
C GLU A 41 18.29 -8.57 -22.38
N PRO A 42 17.86 -9.82 -22.64
CA PRO A 42 16.64 -10.37 -22.04
C PRO A 42 16.80 -10.74 -20.56
N GLN A 43 18.04 -10.84 -20.05
CA GLN A 43 18.31 -11.31 -18.69
C GLN A 43 17.60 -10.49 -17.58
N PRO A 44 17.62 -9.14 -17.58
CA PRO A 44 16.89 -8.35 -16.59
C PRO A 44 15.38 -8.57 -16.64
N LEU A 45 14.82 -8.82 -17.84
CA LEU A 45 13.39 -9.11 -18.00
C LEU A 45 13.03 -10.45 -17.35
N ILE A 46 13.82 -11.50 -17.63
CA ILE A 46 13.64 -12.83 -17.04
C ILE A 46 13.74 -12.73 -15.51
N GLN A 47 14.77 -12.05 -14.99
CA GLN A 47 14.94 -11.84 -13.55
C GLN A 47 13.77 -11.09 -12.92
N LEU A 48 13.21 -10.08 -13.60
CA LEU A 48 12.05 -9.35 -13.12
C LEU A 48 10.83 -10.26 -12.99
N PHE A 49 10.51 -11.03 -14.03
CA PHE A 49 9.36 -11.93 -14.00
C PHE A 49 9.51 -13.04 -12.96
N LEU A 50 10.71 -13.63 -12.84
CA LEU A 50 10.99 -14.59 -11.76
C LEU A 50 10.84 -13.93 -10.38
N SER A 51 11.35 -12.71 -10.22
CA SER A 51 11.21 -11.97 -8.96
C SER A 51 9.75 -11.75 -8.60
N PHE A 52 8.89 -11.39 -9.55
CA PHE A 52 7.46 -11.22 -9.30
C PHE A 52 6.72 -12.54 -9.08
N ALA A 53 7.08 -13.59 -9.82
CA ALA A 53 6.46 -14.91 -9.68
C ALA A 53 6.72 -15.54 -8.32
N PHE A 54 7.90 -15.33 -7.74
CA PHE A 54 8.33 -15.95 -6.49
C PHE A 54 8.37 -15.00 -5.28
N ALA A 55 8.07 -13.71 -5.46
CA ALA A 55 8.02 -12.76 -4.35
C ALA A 55 6.85 -13.07 -3.40
N SER A 56 7.12 -12.99 -2.10
CA SER A 56 6.06 -13.01 -1.09
C SER A 56 5.12 -11.80 -1.26
N PRO A 57 3.87 -11.88 -0.77
CA PRO A 57 2.96 -10.74 -0.81
C PRO A 57 3.57 -9.46 -0.23
N SER A 58 4.30 -9.57 0.88
CA SER A 58 4.98 -8.46 1.52
C SER A 58 6.05 -7.81 0.63
N LYS A 59 6.82 -8.61 -0.12
CA LYS A 59 7.81 -8.13 -1.11
C LYS A 59 7.15 -7.53 -2.35
N MET A 60 5.92 -7.94 -2.68
CA MET A 60 5.08 -7.30 -3.69
C MET A 60 4.35 -6.05 -3.19
N GLY A 61 4.63 -5.61 -1.96
CA GLY A 61 4.10 -4.38 -1.39
C GLY A 61 2.74 -4.52 -0.75
N TRP A 62 2.30 -5.74 -0.42
CA TRP A 62 1.15 -5.93 0.46
C TRP A 62 1.54 -5.69 1.92
N ASP A 63 0.60 -5.17 2.71
CA ASP A 63 0.76 -5.04 4.15
C ASP A 63 0.51 -6.38 4.85
N PRO A 64 1.49 -6.97 5.55
CA PRO A 64 1.29 -8.21 6.28
C PRO A 64 0.44 -8.04 7.55
N THR A 65 0.23 -6.82 8.05
CA THR A 65 -0.56 -6.58 9.28
C THR A 65 -2.05 -6.39 9.01
N ILE A 66 -2.45 -6.31 7.73
CA ILE A 66 -3.84 -6.16 7.32
C ILE A 66 -4.21 -7.33 6.40
N SER A 67 -5.22 -8.09 6.78
CA SER A 67 -5.73 -9.20 5.99
C SER A 67 -7.24 -9.16 5.88
N PHE A 68 -7.77 -9.67 4.77
CA PHE A 68 -9.17 -10.04 4.68
C PHE A 68 -9.32 -11.39 5.36
N SER A 69 -10.03 -11.41 6.49
CA SER A 69 -10.30 -12.65 7.21
C SER A 69 -11.79 -12.95 7.22
N HIS A 70 -12.13 -14.19 6.88
CA HIS A 70 -13.44 -14.78 7.18
C HIS A 70 -13.46 -15.44 8.57
N VAL A 71 -12.30 -15.52 9.23
CA VAL A 71 -12.11 -16.11 10.54
C VAL A 71 -11.98 -14.98 11.57
N ASP A 72 -12.77 -15.04 12.64
CA ASP A 72 -12.87 -14.02 13.70
C ASP A 72 -11.65 -13.99 14.66
N GLU A 73 -10.43 -14.10 14.13
CA GLU A 73 -9.20 -14.00 14.92
C GLU A 73 -8.63 -12.58 14.85
N GLY A 74 -8.35 -11.98 16.02
CA GLY A 74 -7.84 -10.62 16.12
C GLY A 74 -8.92 -9.52 16.12
N LYS A 75 -8.53 -8.30 15.75
CA LYS A 75 -9.45 -7.15 15.65
C LYS A 75 -10.08 -7.10 14.26
N VAL A 76 -11.27 -7.70 14.13
CA VAL A 76 -12.03 -7.70 12.88
C VAL A 76 -13.04 -6.55 12.86
N TYR A 77 -13.09 -5.85 11.73
CA TYR A 77 -14.02 -4.75 11.47
C TYR A 77 -14.69 -4.94 10.12
N THR A 78 -16.02 -4.75 10.08
CA THR A 78 -16.77 -4.73 8.82
C THR A 78 -16.94 -3.29 8.36
N THR A 79 -16.45 -2.96 7.16
CA THR A 79 -16.63 -1.63 6.56
C THR A 79 -18.10 -1.38 6.24
N ILE A 80 -18.65 -0.27 6.74
CA ILE A 80 -20.01 0.19 6.43
C ILE A 80 -19.97 1.20 5.29
N SER A 81 -19.12 2.22 5.41
CA SER A 81 -18.96 3.27 4.41
C SER A 81 -17.61 3.95 4.55
N ILE A 82 -17.16 4.59 3.48
CA ILE A 82 -15.98 5.46 3.49
C ILE A 82 -16.44 6.84 3.97
N ILE A 83 -15.72 7.41 4.94
CA ILE A 83 -15.92 8.80 5.41
C ILE A 83 -14.99 9.73 4.63
N LEU A 84 -13.73 9.32 4.45
CA LEU A 84 -12.72 10.09 3.72
C LEU A 84 -11.75 9.12 3.02
N ASP A 85 -11.40 9.42 1.77
CA ASP A 85 -10.31 8.77 1.05
C ASP A 85 -9.45 9.79 0.31
N SER A 86 -8.58 10.48 1.06
CA SER A 86 -7.59 11.41 0.49
C SER A 86 -6.46 10.70 -0.26
N SER A 87 -6.37 9.37 -0.11
CA SER A 87 -5.33 8.56 -0.71
C SER A 87 -5.50 8.41 -2.23
N ALA A 88 -6.69 8.77 -2.74
CA ALA A 88 -7.04 8.72 -4.14
C ALA A 88 -6.56 9.93 -4.95
N ASP A 89 -6.23 11.04 -4.29
CA ASP A 89 -6.00 12.34 -4.94
C ASP A 89 -4.53 12.60 -5.28
N SER A 90 -3.61 11.99 -4.52
CA SER A 90 -2.18 12.10 -4.76
C SER A 90 -1.49 10.76 -4.50
N PRO A 91 -0.50 10.36 -5.32
CA PRO A 91 0.33 9.20 -5.01
C PRO A 91 1.23 9.45 -3.79
N PHE A 92 1.50 10.71 -3.44
CA PHE A 92 2.40 11.10 -2.35
C PHE A 92 1.64 11.61 -1.11
N GLY A 93 2.29 11.50 0.04
CA GLY A 93 1.79 11.99 1.32
C GLY A 93 1.19 10.90 2.19
N ARG A 94 0.41 11.30 3.20
CA ARG A 94 -0.05 10.39 4.27
C ARG A 94 -1.08 9.34 3.82
N GLY A 95 -1.65 9.49 2.63
CA GLY A 95 -2.63 8.54 2.08
C GLY A 95 -3.77 8.22 3.05
N THR A 96 -4.25 9.21 3.81
CA THR A 96 -5.18 8.97 4.92
C THR A 96 -6.53 8.50 4.41
N ARG A 97 -7.03 7.43 5.04
CA ARG A 97 -8.34 6.86 4.81
C ARG A 97 -9.10 6.74 6.12
N ILE A 98 -10.38 7.06 6.08
CA ILE A 98 -11.26 7.00 7.24
C ILE A 98 -12.51 6.24 6.85
N TRP A 99 -12.82 5.18 7.60
CA TRP A 99 -14.01 4.37 7.40
C TRP A 99 -14.91 4.41 8.62
N LYS A 100 -16.21 4.38 8.35
CA LYS A 100 -17.20 3.95 9.33
C LYS A 100 -17.21 2.43 9.33
N VAL A 101 -16.95 1.82 10.48
CA VAL A 101 -16.86 0.37 10.62
C VAL A 101 -17.74 -0.15 11.75
N LYS A 102 -18.08 -1.43 11.68
CA LYS A 102 -18.76 -2.18 12.75
C LYS A 102 -17.77 -3.17 13.34
N ASP A 103 -17.63 -3.17 14.68
CA ASP A 103 -16.88 -4.23 15.35
C ASP A 103 -17.72 -5.51 15.52
N ARG A 104 -17.08 -6.58 15.99
CA ARG A 104 -17.73 -7.88 16.22
C ARG A 104 -18.93 -7.82 17.19
N LYS A 105 -18.95 -6.88 18.13
CA LYS A 105 -20.07 -6.69 19.08
C LYS A 105 -21.20 -5.84 18.48
N GLY A 106 -21.04 -5.43 17.23
CA GLY A 106 -21.98 -4.58 16.51
C GLY A 106 -21.86 -3.10 16.82
N LYS A 107 -20.84 -2.68 17.59
CA LYS A 107 -20.63 -1.28 17.92
C LYS A 107 -20.03 -0.55 16.71
N ILE A 108 -20.61 0.59 16.39
CA ILE A 108 -20.10 1.48 15.34
C ILE A 108 -18.82 2.18 15.83
N ARG A 109 -17.81 2.20 14.98
CA ARG A 109 -16.51 2.85 15.21
C ARG A 109 -16.04 3.60 13.98
N VAL A 110 -15.03 4.42 14.17
CA VAL A 110 -14.26 5.04 13.09
C VAL A 110 -12.90 4.35 13.04
N LEU A 111 -12.51 3.87 11.88
CA LEU A 111 -11.17 3.35 11.61
C LEU A 111 -10.44 4.39 10.77
N LYS A 112 -9.27 4.81 11.25
CA LYS A 112 -8.39 5.76 10.56
C LYS A 112 -7.08 5.04 10.23
N ASP A 113 -6.79 4.95 8.95
CA ASP A 113 -5.52 4.45 8.41
C ASP A 113 -4.74 5.60 7.80
N LEU A 114 -3.43 5.63 8.04
CA LEU A 114 -2.53 6.63 7.50
C LEU A 114 -1.09 6.13 7.48
N TRP A 115 -0.34 6.69 6.54
CA TRP A 115 1.10 6.56 6.45
C TRP A 115 1.75 7.55 7.41
N LEU A 116 2.33 7.02 8.49
CA LEU A 116 3.06 7.80 9.48
C LEU A 116 4.57 7.73 9.19
N GLU A 117 5.25 8.87 9.33
CA GLU A 117 6.71 8.92 9.31
C GLU A 117 7.27 8.27 10.57
N PHE A 118 8.43 7.65 10.46
CA PHE A 118 9.01 6.85 11.54
C PHE A 118 9.30 7.67 12.81
N ASP A 119 9.65 8.94 12.65
CA ASP A 119 9.98 9.88 13.72
C ASP A 119 8.77 10.66 14.27
N ARG A 120 7.57 10.42 13.72
CA ARG A 120 6.39 11.17 14.11
C ARG A 120 5.60 10.46 15.20
N VAL A 121 5.31 11.20 16.27
CA VAL A 121 4.47 10.72 17.38
C VAL A 121 3.05 10.40 16.87
N PRO A 122 2.53 9.19 17.11
CA PRO A 122 1.16 8.84 16.75
C PRO A 122 0.12 9.75 17.41
N GLU A 123 -0.98 10.01 16.71
CA GLU A 123 -2.04 10.90 17.18
C GLU A 123 -2.64 10.46 18.53
N HIS A 124 -2.78 9.16 18.77
CA HIS A 124 -3.34 8.65 20.03
C HIS A 124 -2.46 9.01 21.24
N GLU A 125 -1.14 8.96 21.11
CA GLU A 125 -0.21 9.37 22.17
C GLU A 125 -0.24 10.88 22.41
N ILE A 126 -0.47 11.68 21.36
CA ILE A 126 -0.62 13.14 21.50
C ILE A 126 -1.90 13.46 22.28
N LEU A 127 -3.01 12.78 21.96
CA LEU A 127 -4.28 12.99 22.68
C LEU A 127 -4.17 12.64 24.16
N GLU A 128 -3.49 11.54 24.51
CA GLU A 128 -3.28 11.11 25.90
C GLU A 128 -2.47 12.12 26.74
N ARG A 129 -1.72 13.04 26.12
CA ARG A 129 -0.97 14.10 26.82
C ARG A 129 -1.78 15.37 27.07
N ILE A 130 -2.89 15.54 26.36
CA ILE A 130 -3.69 16.78 26.36
C ILE A 130 -4.99 16.60 27.17
N ILE A 131 -5.43 15.36 27.35
CA ILE A 131 -6.58 14.97 28.19
C ILE A 131 -6.08 14.57 29.57
#